data_AF-A0A923UP62-F1
#
_entry.id   AF-A0A923UP62-F1
#
_cell.length_a   1.000
_cell.length_b   1.000
_cell.length_c   1.000
_cell.angle_alpha   90.00
_cell.angle_beta   90.00
_cell.angle_gamma   90.00
#
_symmetry.space_group_name_H-M   'P 1'
#
loop_
_entity.id
_entity.type
_entity.pdbx_description
1 polymer ?
#
loop_
_entity_poly.entity_id
_entity_poly.type
_entity_poly.pdbx_seq_one_letter_code
_entity_poly.pdbx_strand_id
1 'polypeptide(L)'
;MQKTVVINIVALSTSVIGEHTPFLKKYLSEHHLTYIEPVFPAVTTTAQSCYVTGKFPDTHGIVGNGWYDRDDSEVKFWKQSNKLVKAAKIWEAAKKQDPSFTCSKMFWWYNMYSSADFSVTPRPQYHADGVKAPDCYSQPADLRDKLQAALGTFPLFSFWGPNANIKSSQWIADASIWVDKAENP
;
A
#
# COMPACT_ATOMS: atom_id res chain seq x y z
N MET A 1 -19.58 11.91 -1.13
CA MET A 1 -18.61 11.88 -0.01
C MET A 1 -17.51 12.91 -0.23
N GLN A 2 -16.74 13.32 0.78
CA GLN A 2 -15.57 14.19 0.58
C GLN A 2 -14.36 13.34 0.12
N LYS A 3 -13.68 13.75 -0.95
CA LYS A 3 -12.45 13.08 -1.41
C LYS A 3 -11.43 13.10 -0.28
N THR A 4 -10.91 11.92 0.07
CA THR A 4 -10.02 11.74 1.22
C THR A 4 -8.79 10.95 0.78
N VAL A 5 -7.61 11.47 1.11
CA VAL A 5 -6.32 10.80 0.85
C VAL A 5 -5.74 10.31 2.17
N VAL A 6 -5.39 9.04 2.24
CA VAL A 6 -4.71 8.43 3.40
C VAL A 6 -3.31 8.03 3.01
N ILE A 7 -2.31 8.65 3.63
CA ILE A 7 -0.89 8.34 3.41
C ILE A 7 -0.39 7.52 4.58
N ASN A 8 0.10 6.30 4.30
CA ASN A 8 0.74 5.44 5.29
C ASN A 8 2.25 5.48 5.11
N ILE A 9 2.96 6.08 6.06
CA ILE A 9 4.43 6.11 6.09
C ILE A 9 4.89 5.10 7.13
N VAL A 10 5.46 3.99 6.67
CA VAL A 10 5.89 2.89 7.54
C VAL A 10 6.95 3.38 8.53
N ALA A 11 6.78 3.03 9.80
CA ALA A 11 7.66 3.38 10.92
C ALA A 11 7.84 4.90 11.19
N LEU A 12 7.00 5.76 10.61
CA LEU A 12 7.00 7.18 10.98
C LEU A 12 6.44 7.35 12.40
N SER A 13 7.24 7.94 13.28
CA SER A 13 6.85 8.38 14.62
C SER A 13 7.15 9.87 14.78
N THR A 14 6.52 10.51 15.76
CA THR A 14 6.82 11.92 16.08
C THR A 14 8.26 12.11 16.56
N SER A 15 8.91 11.07 17.10
CA SER A 15 10.31 11.13 17.55
C SER A 15 11.33 11.30 16.43
N VAL A 16 10.97 10.99 15.17
CA VAL A 16 11.85 11.17 14.00
C VAL A 16 11.51 12.43 13.20
N ILE A 17 10.53 13.22 13.64
CA ILE A 17 10.15 14.48 13.00
C ILE A 17 10.88 15.62 13.71
N GLY A 18 11.75 16.32 12.99
CA GLY A 18 12.63 17.35 13.56
C GLY A 18 13.20 18.31 12.53
N GLU A 19 14.43 18.76 12.77
CA GLU A 19 15.15 19.76 11.95
C GLU A 19 15.27 19.32 10.48
N HIS A 20 15.53 18.03 10.23
CA HIS A 20 15.70 17.48 8.88
C HIS A 20 14.37 17.13 8.18
N THR A 21 13.23 17.37 8.82
CA THR A 21 11.89 17.21 8.22
C THR A 21 11.07 18.49 8.40
N PRO A 22 11.55 19.64 7.90
CA PRO A 22 10.97 20.95 8.22
C PRO A 22 9.53 21.08 7.72
N PHE A 23 9.20 20.46 6.58
CA PHE A 23 7.83 20.41 6.07
C PHE A 23 6.89 19.69 7.03
N LEU A 24 7.22 18.46 7.45
CA LEU A 24 6.39 17.69 8.38
C LEU A 24 6.27 18.38 9.74
N LYS A 25 7.36 18.98 10.23
CA LYS A 25 7.36 19.74 11.48
C LYS A 25 6.38 20.92 11.41
N LYS A 26 6.40 21.69 10.31
CA LYS A 26 5.47 22.79 10.08
C LYS A 26 4.03 22.28 9.94
N TYR A 27 3.82 21.26 9.10
CA TYR A 27 2.50 20.66 8.86
C TYR A 27 1.84 20.21 10.17
N LEU A 28 2.58 19.53 11.06
CA LEU A 28 2.04 19.12 12.36
C LEU A 28 1.71 20.28 13.30
N SER A 29 2.41 21.42 13.19
CA SER A 29 2.09 22.60 14.03
C SER A 29 0.80 23.31 13.61
N GLU A 30 0.36 23.11 12.37
CA GLU A 30 -0.82 23.74 11.77
C GLU A 30 -2.03 22.80 11.73
N HIS A 31 -1.85 21.52 12.10
CA HIS A 31 -2.86 20.48 11.96
C HIS A 31 -3.02 19.61 13.21
N HIS A 32 -4.05 18.77 13.21
CA HIS A 32 -4.34 17.88 14.33
C HIS A 32 -3.40 16.66 14.32
N LEU A 33 -2.75 16.43 15.46
CA LEU A 33 -1.97 15.23 15.73
C LEU A 33 -2.72 14.35 16.73
N THR A 34 -2.86 13.07 16.38
CA THR A 34 -3.38 12.05 17.29
C THR A 34 -2.46 10.84 17.34
N TYR A 35 -2.41 10.19 18.50
CA TYR A 35 -1.64 8.97 18.70
C TYR A 35 -2.56 7.77 18.54
N ILE A 36 -2.07 6.76 17.83
CA ILE A 36 -2.77 5.49 17.66
C ILE A 36 -2.00 4.43 18.45
N GLU A 37 -2.71 3.65 19.26
CA GLU A 37 -2.12 2.47 19.88
C GLU A 37 -1.81 1.44 18.79
N PRO A 38 -0.53 1.03 18.63
CA PRO A 38 -0.16 0.09 17.58
C PRO A 38 -0.75 -1.30 17.87
N VAL A 39 -1.19 -1.97 16.82
CA VAL A 39 -1.58 -3.39 16.92
C VAL A 39 -0.39 -4.26 17.33
N PHE A 40 -0.66 -5.34 18.07
CA PHE A 40 0.29 -6.43 18.28
C PHE A 40 -0.05 -7.63 17.39
N PRO A 41 0.92 -8.21 16.63
CA PRO A 41 2.30 -7.75 16.47
C PRO A 41 2.41 -6.48 15.60
N ALA A 42 3.31 -5.58 15.99
CA ALA A 42 3.51 -4.27 15.35
C ALA A 42 4.34 -4.37 14.05
N VAL A 43 3.85 -5.16 13.09
CA VAL A 43 4.47 -5.38 11.77
C VAL A 43 3.60 -4.83 10.66
N THR A 44 4.23 -4.43 9.55
CA THR A 44 3.62 -3.59 8.51
C THR A 44 2.33 -4.17 7.93
N THR A 45 2.32 -5.44 7.53
CA THR A 45 1.15 -6.05 6.89
C THR A 45 -0.04 -6.17 7.84
N THR A 46 0.22 -6.46 9.12
CA THR A 46 -0.78 -6.52 10.19
C THR A 46 -1.37 -5.13 10.44
N ALA A 47 -0.53 -4.13 10.70
CA ALA A 47 -0.98 -2.76 10.95
C ALA A 47 -1.78 -2.18 9.78
N GLN A 48 -1.28 -2.33 8.54
CA GLN A 48 -2.01 -1.86 7.36
C GLN A 48 -3.35 -2.57 7.18
N SER A 49 -3.43 -3.87 7.47
CA SER A 49 -4.70 -4.61 7.42
C SER A 49 -5.69 -4.14 8.47
N CYS A 50 -5.22 -3.78 9.68
CA CYS A 50 -6.08 -3.13 10.68
C CYS A 50 -6.63 -1.81 10.16
N TYR A 51 -5.79 -0.94 9.59
CA TYR A 51 -6.23 0.36 9.10
C TYR A 51 -7.25 0.28 7.97
N VAL A 52 -7.05 -0.62 7.00
CA VAL A 52 -7.97 -0.71 5.84
C VAL A 52 -9.25 -1.51 6.13
N THR A 53 -9.36 -2.17 7.29
CA THR A 53 -10.55 -2.96 7.67
C THR A 53 -11.26 -2.42 8.92
N GLY A 54 -10.56 -1.65 9.76
CA GLY A 54 -11.02 -1.29 11.10
C GLY A 54 -11.16 -2.49 12.05
N LYS A 55 -10.47 -3.61 11.77
CA LYS A 55 -10.54 -4.85 12.54
C LYS A 55 -9.17 -5.27 13.10
N PHE A 56 -9.18 -6.15 14.08
CA PHE A 56 -7.96 -6.74 14.66
C PHE A 56 -7.54 -8.03 13.93
N PRO A 57 -6.31 -8.52 14.17
CA PRO A 57 -5.75 -9.68 13.45
C PRO A 57 -6.53 -10.98 13.61
N ASP A 58 -7.22 -11.15 14.73
CA ASP A 58 -8.16 -12.25 14.99
C ASP A 58 -9.32 -12.31 13.97
N THR A 59 -9.66 -11.17 13.37
CA THR A 59 -10.80 -11.01 12.47
C THR A 59 -10.35 -10.91 11.01
N HIS A 60 -9.37 -10.07 10.68
CA HIS A 60 -8.91 -9.92 9.29
C HIS A 60 -7.90 -11.01 8.87
N GLY A 61 -7.33 -11.75 9.82
CA GLY A 61 -6.50 -12.93 9.59
C GLY A 61 -5.04 -12.67 9.22
N ILE A 62 -4.58 -11.42 9.25
CA ILE A 62 -3.20 -11.07 8.90
C ILE A 62 -2.39 -10.84 10.17
N VAL A 63 -1.53 -11.80 10.50
CA VAL A 63 -0.72 -11.79 11.73
C VAL A 63 0.76 -11.44 11.49
N GLY A 64 1.18 -11.26 10.23
CA GLY A 64 2.51 -10.76 9.91
C GLY A 64 2.86 -10.86 8.44
N ASN A 65 4.14 -10.64 8.12
CA ASN A 65 4.65 -10.72 6.75
C ASN A 65 4.76 -12.17 6.26
N GLY A 66 4.70 -13.14 7.17
CA GLY A 66 4.64 -14.55 6.84
C GLY A 66 4.26 -15.41 8.04
N TRP A 67 3.77 -16.61 7.77
CA TRP A 67 3.35 -17.60 8.76
C TRP A 67 3.40 -19.01 8.17
N TYR A 68 3.32 -20.01 9.02
CA TYR A 68 3.15 -21.40 8.60
C TYR A 68 1.68 -21.64 8.20
N ASP A 69 1.46 -21.93 6.94
CA ASP A 69 0.17 -22.29 6.38
C ASP A 69 -0.04 -23.79 6.57
N ARG A 70 -1.05 -24.16 7.36
CA ARG A 70 -1.30 -25.54 7.75
C ARG A 70 -1.96 -26.36 6.66
N ASP A 71 -2.70 -25.71 5.76
CA ASP A 71 -3.41 -26.39 4.67
C ASP A 71 -2.39 -26.91 3.65
N ASP A 72 -1.40 -26.08 3.30
CA ASP A 72 -0.33 -26.46 2.37
C ASP A 72 0.91 -27.04 3.08
N SER A 73 0.97 -26.98 4.42
CA SER A 73 2.15 -27.35 5.22
C SER A 73 3.43 -26.59 4.83
N GLU A 74 3.29 -25.31 4.45
CA GLU A 74 4.38 -24.47 3.96
C GLU A 74 4.56 -23.18 4.78
N VAL A 75 5.79 -22.70 4.90
CA VAL A 75 6.05 -21.34 5.36
C VAL A 75 5.81 -20.36 4.21
N LYS A 76 4.81 -19.48 4.36
CA LYS A 76 4.42 -18.50 3.34
C LYS A 76 4.89 -17.11 3.76
N PHE A 77 5.76 -16.48 2.96
CA PHE A 77 6.19 -15.09 3.14
C PHE A 77 5.69 -14.16 2.03
N TRP A 78 5.45 -12.91 2.40
CA TRP A 78 5.21 -11.77 1.50
C TRP A 78 4.08 -11.97 0.49
N LYS A 79 3.07 -12.76 0.86
CA LYS A 79 1.91 -13.00 0.00
C LYS A 79 1.15 -11.69 -0.25
N GLN A 80 0.73 -11.48 -1.49
CA GLN A 80 0.13 -10.23 -1.95
C GLN A 80 -1.38 -10.31 -2.23
N SER A 81 -1.96 -11.52 -2.22
CA SER A 81 -3.37 -11.71 -2.55
C SER A 81 -4.26 -11.01 -1.53
N ASN A 82 -5.11 -10.08 -1.98
CA ASN A 82 -6.06 -9.38 -1.13
C ASN A 82 -7.10 -10.31 -0.49
N LYS A 83 -7.35 -11.49 -1.09
CA LYS A 83 -8.25 -12.53 -0.56
C LYS A 83 -7.79 -13.11 0.78
N LEU A 84 -6.52 -12.91 1.16
CA LEU A 84 -6.02 -13.30 2.48
C LEU A 84 -6.54 -12.39 3.60
N VAL A 85 -6.94 -11.16 3.27
CA VAL A 85 -7.56 -10.22 4.22
C VAL A 85 -9.05 -10.54 4.30
N LYS A 86 -9.46 -11.23 5.37
CA LYS A 86 -10.81 -11.82 5.49
C LYS A 86 -11.91 -10.83 5.85
N ALA A 87 -11.54 -9.71 6.49
CA ALA A 87 -12.50 -8.68 6.87
C ALA A 87 -12.82 -7.77 5.68
N ALA A 88 -14.02 -7.17 5.70
CA ALA A 88 -14.42 -6.17 4.72
C ALA A 88 -13.50 -4.95 4.80
N LYS A 89 -13.13 -4.42 3.64
CA LYS A 89 -12.25 -3.25 3.52
C LYS A 89 -13.09 -1.99 3.45
N ILE A 90 -12.52 -0.86 3.86
CA ILE A 90 -13.24 0.42 3.95
C ILE A 90 -13.91 0.82 2.63
N TRP A 91 -13.28 0.57 1.48
CA TRP A 91 -13.85 0.87 0.17
C TRP A 91 -14.99 -0.07 -0.21
N GLU A 92 -14.97 -1.33 0.23
CA GLU A 92 -16.09 -2.27 0.02
C GLU A 92 -17.32 -1.84 0.83
N ALA A 93 -17.09 -1.36 2.06
CA ALA A 93 -18.16 -0.81 2.89
C ALA A 93 -18.71 0.51 2.32
N ALA A 94 -17.84 1.40 1.85
CA ALA A 94 -18.25 2.65 1.22
C ALA A 94 -19.08 2.40 -0.06
N LYS A 95 -18.65 1.46 -0.90
CA LYS A 95 -19.35 1.12 -2.16
C LYS A 95 -20.72 0.47 -1.94
N LYS A 96 -20.92 -0.20 -0.81
CA LYS A 96 -22.26 -0.68 -0.40
C LYS A 96 -23.21 0.45 -0.02
N GLN A 97 -22.68 1.55 0.54
CA GLN A 97 -23.48 2.72 0.89
C GLN A 97 -23.72 3.63 -0.31
N ASP A 98 -22.73 3.75 -1.18
CA ASP A 98 -22.77 4.56 -2.40
C ASP A 98 -22.13 3.76 -3.55
N PRO A 99 -22.92 3.16 -4.46
CA PRO A 99 -22.39 2.40 -5.58
C PRO A 99 -21.49 3.21 -6.53
N SER A 100 -21.56 4.55 -6.50
CA SER A 100 -20.69 5.44 -7.28
C SER A 100 -19.33 5.69 -6.62
N PHE A 101 -19.13 5.25 -5.37
CA PHE A 101 -17.86 5.39 -4.67
C PHE A 101 -16.73 4.67 -5.42
N THR A 102 -15.65 5.41 -5.62
CA THR A 102 -14.42 4.93 -6.24
C THR A 102 -13.26 4.94 -5.24
N CYS A 103 -12.23 4.13 -5.51
CA CYS A 103 -11.05 4.09 -4.65
C CYS A 103 -9.79 3.72 -5.43
N SER A 104 -8.71 4.45 -5.19
CA SER A 104 -7.36 4.05 -5.58
C SER A 104 -6.56 3.56 -4.37
N LYS A 105 -5.98 2.36 -4.48
CA LYS A 105 -5.10 1.75 -3.48
C LYS A 105 -3.67 1.68 -4.04
N MET A 106 -2.83 2.64 -3.69
CA MET A 106 -1.47 2.78 -4.23
C MET A 106 -0.42 2.26 -3.24
N PHE A 107 0.27 1.17 -3.58
CA PHE A 107 1.42 0.61 -2.86
C PHE A 107 1.20 0.15 -1.40
N TRP A 108 -0.05 0.03 -0.97
CA TRP A 108 -0.42 -0.66 0.28
C TRP A 108 -0.31 -2.18 0.12
N TRP A 109 0.03 -2.91 1.19
CA TRP A 109 0.14 -4.37 1.15
C TRP A 109 -1.20 -5.08 0.90
N TYR A 110 -1.10 -6.35 0.49
CA TYR A 110 -2.21 -7.18 0.01
C TYR A 110 -3.02 -6.48 -1.08
N ASN A 111 -2.33 -5.96 -2.10
CA ASN A 111 -2.97 -5.19 -3.16
C ASN A 111 -3.35 -6.03 -4.39
N MET A 112 -2.68 -7.16 -4.61
CA MET A 112 -2.97 -7.97 -5.78
C MET A 112 -4.39 -8.53 -5.65
N TYR A 113 -5.19 -8.35 -6.71
CA TYR A 113 -6.60 -8.75 -6.74
C TYR A 113 -7.45 -8.06 -5.66
N SER A 114 -7.09 -6.82 -5.30
CA SER A 114 -7.94 -5.94 -4.48
C SER A 114 -9.25 -5.60 -5.21
N SER A 115 -10.30 -5.34 -4.44
CA SER A 115 -11.59 -4.84 -4.92
C SER A 115 -11.63 -3.31 -5.10
N ALA A 116 -10.51 -2.62 -4.88
CA ALA A 116 -10.37 -1.20 -5.21
C ALA A 116 -10.42 -1.01 -6.73
N ASP A 117 -11.02 0.10 -7.19
CA ASP A 117 -11.19 0.41 -8.62
C ASP A 117 -9.85 0.54 -9.34
N PHE A 118 -8.90 1.20 -8.67
CA PHE A 118 -7.54 1.38 -9.14
C PHE A 118 -6.57 0.86 -8.08
N SER A 119 -5.55 0.12 -8.50
CA SER A 119 -4.50 -0.32 -7.59
C SER A 119 -3.18 -0.48 -8.30
N VAL A 120 -2.09 -0.21 -7.59
CA VAL A 120 -0.73 -0.46 -8.05
C VAL A 120 0.11 -0.99 -6.89
N THR A 121 0.95 -1.99 -7.13
CA THR A 121 1.83 -2.56 -6.11
C THR A 121 3.13 -3.07 -6.72
N PRO A 122 4.24 -3.12 -5.97
CA PRO A 122 5.49 -3.70 -6.46
C PRO A 122 5.27 -5.16 -6.85
N ARG A 123 5.75 -5.55 -8.05
CA ARG A 123 5.74 -6.94 -8.48
C ARG A 123 6.86 -7.17 -9.49
N PRO A 124 7.98 -7.81 -9.11
CA PRO A 124 9.03 -8.15 -10.07
C PRO A 124 8.52 -9.09 -11.16
N GLN A 125 9.12 -8.99 -12.35
CA GLN A 125 9.05 -10.03 -13.36
C GLN A 125 10.17 -11.04 -13.13
N TYR A 126 9.85 -12.32 -13.23
CA TYR A 126 10.83 -13.40 -13.19
C TYR A 126 10.90 -14.01 -14.58
N HIS A 127 12.02 -13.78 -15.24
CA HIS A 127 12.28 -14.29 -16.57
C HIS A 127 12.76 -15.74 -16.49
N ALA A 128 12.59 -16.49 -17.58
CA ALA A 128 13.03 -17.89 -17.66
C ALA A 128 14.55 -18.05 -17.51
N ASP A 129 15.32 -17.02 -17.84
CA ASP A 129 16.78 -16.95 -17.67
C ASP A 129 17.22 -16.59 -16.23
N GLY A 130 16.27 -16.50 -15.29
CA GLY A 130 16.53 -16.17 -13.89
C GLY A 130 16.65 -14.66 -13.62
N VAL A 131 16.54 -13.80 -14.64
CA VAL A 131 16.54 -12.35 -14.43
C VAL A 131 15.31 -11.93 -13.64
N LYS A 132 15.55 -11.19 -12.57
CA LYS A 132 14.52 -10.47 -11.83
C LYS A 132 14.46 -9.04 -12.36
N ALA A 133 13.49 -8.73 -13.22
CA ALA A 133 13.33 -7.38 -13.74
C ALA A 133 12.44 -6.53 -12.82
N PRO A 134 12.76 -5.22 -12.66
CA PRO A 134 11.94 -4.31 -11.88
C PRO A 134 10.61 -4.05 -12.58
N ASP A 135 9.51 -4.19 -11.84
CA ASP A 135 8.17 -3.98 -12.39
C ASP A 135 7.13 -3.76 -11.29
N CYS A 136 5.91 -3.40 -11.70
CA CYS A 136 4.73 -3.29 -10.83
C CYS A 136 3.52 -4.04 -11.41
N TYR A 137 2.60 -4.42 -10.52
CA TYR A 137 1.28 -4.92 -10.87
C TYR A 137 0.26 -3.81 -10.71
N SER A 138 -0.71 -3.74 -11.62
CA SER A 138 -1.83 -2.82 -11.51
C SER A 138 -3.19 -3.48 -11.75
N GLN A 139 -4.23 -2.81 -11.28
CA GLN A 139 -5.62 -2.98 -11.69
C GLN A 139 -6.19 -1.57 -11.96
N PRO A 140 -6.83 -1.31 -13.11
CA PRO A 140 -6.86 -2.13 -14.33
C PRO A 140 -5.45 -2.49 -14.85
N ALA A 141 -5.35 -3.52 -15.70
CA ALA A 141 -4.05 -4.05 -16.13
C ALA A 141 -3.25 -3.06 -16.99
N ASP A 142 -3.93 -2.25 -17.81
CA ASP A 142 -3.33 -1.24 -18.68
C ASP A 142 -2.81 -0.01 -17.91
N LEU A 143 -3.22 0.17 -16.65
CA LEU A 143 -2.75 1.26 -15.79
C LEU A 143 -1.22 1.20 -15.58
N ARG A 144 -0.64 0.01 -15.47
CA ARG A 144 0.80 -0.21 -15.40
C ARG A 144 1.51 0.44 -16.59
N ASP A 145 1.04 0.16 -17.79
CA ASP A 145 1.70 0.62 -19.02
C ASP A 145 1.57 2.13 -19.17
N LYS A 146 0.40 2.70 -18.83
CA LYS A 146 0.18 4.16 -18.80
C LYS A 146 1.12 4.86 -17.81
N LEU A 147 1.24 4.33 -16.59
CA LEU A 147 2.12 4.90 -15.57
C LEU A 147 3.59 4.80 -15.98
N GLN A 148 4.03 3.65 -16.50
CA GLN A 148 5.43 3.50 -16.92
C GLN A 148 5.77 4.30 -18.17
N ALA A 149 4.81 4.54 -19.07
CA ALA A 149 5.01 5.46 -20.19
C ALA A 149 5.19 6.92 -19.70
N ALA A 150 4.48 7.31 -18.65
CA ALA A 150 4.56 8.67 -18.09
C ALA A 150 5.76 8.89 -17.15
N LEU A 151 6.12 7.89 -16.34
CA LEU A 151 7.04 8.04 -15.20
C LEU A 151 8.31 7.18 -15.34
N GLY A 152 8.41 6.37 -16.39
CA GLY A 152 9.42 5.31 -16.52
C GLY A 152 9.11 4.08 -15.66
N THR A 153 9.92 3.04 -15.83
CA THR A 153 9.79 1.77 -15.10
C THR A 153 9.84 1.97 -13.59
N PHE A 154 8.96 1.28 -12.85
CA PHE A 154 8.95 1.36 -11.39
C PHE A 154 10.34 0.96 -10.82
N PRO A 155 10.99 1.80 -9.99
CA PRO A 155 12.34 1.54 -9.49
C PRO A 155 12.33 0.52 -8.34
N LEU A 156 11.95 -0.73 -8.60
CA LEU A 156 11.74 -1.79 -7.60
C LEU A 156 12.95 -2.01 -6.68
N PHE A 157 14.17 -1.91 -7.20
CA PHE A 157 15.39 -2.12 -6.40
C PHE A 157 15.74 -0.95 -5.47
N SER A 158 15.04 0.18 -5.59
CA SER A 158 15.11 1.31 -4.67
C SER A 158 13.93 1.36 -3.69
N PHE A 159 13.00 0.39 -3.77
CA PHE A 159 11.77 0.39 -2.97
C PHE A 159 11.99 -0.19 -1.57
N TRP A 160 12.85 -1.20 -1.45
CA TRP A 160 13.05 -1.95 -0.21
C TRP A 160 14.48 -2.50 -0.11
N GLY A 161 14.89 -2.82 1.11
CA GLY A 161 16.22 -3.35 1.39
C GLY A 161 17.30 -2.26 1.52
N PRO A 162 18.59 -2.63 1.48
CA PRO A 162 19.70 -1.72 1.78
C PRO A 162 19.84 -0.56 0.77
N ASN A 163 19.27 -0.72 -0.43
CA ASN A 163 19.30 0.30 -1.48
C ASN A 163 18.05 1.20 -1.48
N ALA A 164 17.16 1.08 -0.49
CA ALA A 164 15.95 1.87 -0.40
C ALA A 164 16.28 3.37 -0.39
N ASN A 165 15.63 4.14 -1.26
CA ASN A 165 15.89 5.57 -1.40
C ASN A 165 14.68 6.34 -1.95
N ILE A 166 14.84 7.66 -2.08
CA ILE A 166 13.75 8.57 -2.48
C ILE A 166 13.15 8.27 -3.86
N LYS A 167 13.86 7.61 -4.77
CA LYS A 167 13.39 7.36 -6.15
C LYS A 167 12.06 6.60 -6.17
N SER A 168 11.92 5.55 -5.36
CA SER A 168 10.68 4.80 -5.29
C SER A 168 9.58 5.58 -4.60
N SER A 169 9.91 6.37 -3.58
CA SER A 169 8.92 7.23 -2.91
C SER A 169 8.38 8.30 -3.87
N GLN A 170 9.26 8.93 -4.64
CA GLN A 170 8.90 9.92 -5.67
C GLN A 170 8.01 9.29 -6.74
N TRP A 171 8.41 8.13 -7.28
CA TRP A 171 7.60 7.42 -8.28
C TRP A 171 6.20 7.08 -7.75
N ILE A 172 6.10 6.60 -6.49
CA ILE A 172 4.81 6.27 -5.87
C ILE A 172 3.93 7.52 -5.70
N ALA A 173 4.51 8.64 -5.27
CA ALA A 173 3.81 9.90 -5.13
C ALA A 173 3.30 10.40 -6.49
N ASP A 174 4.17 10.43 -7.51
CA ASP A 174 3.82 10.89 -8.85
C ASP A 174 2.76 9.98 -9.51
N ALA A 175 2.87 8.66 -9.34
CA ALA A 175 1.87 7.71 -9.81
C ALA A 175 0.52 7.89 -9.12
N SER A 176 0.51 8.17 -7.82
CA SER A 176 -0.72 8.42 -7.07
C SER A 176 -1.40 9.72 -7.52
N ILE A 177 -0.62 10.78 -7.77
CA ILE A 177 -1.11 12.05 -8.32
C ILE A 177 -1.62 11.86 -9.75
N TRP A 178 -0.91 11.06 -10.56
CA TRP A 178 -1.32 10.77 -11.93
C TRP A 178 -2.68 10.07 -11.96
N VAL A 179 -2.86 9.03 -11.15
CA VAL A 179 -4.14 8.30 -11.04
C VAL A 179 -5.25 9.22 -10.52
N ASP A 180 -4.96 10.05 -9.51
CA ASP A 180 -5.96 11.00 -8.99
C ASP A 180 -6.47 11.96 -10.08
N LYS A 181 -5.56 12.48 -10.91
CA LYS A 181 -5.91 13.40 -12.01
C LYS A 181 -6.63 12.71 -13.17
N ALA A 182 -6.19 11.50 -13.54
CA ALA A 182 -6.71 10.79 -14.69
C ALA A 182 -8.07 10.15 -14.42
N GLU A 183 -8.23 9.56 -13.23
CA GLU A 183 -9.36 8.69 -12.91
C GLU A 183 -10.31 9.29 -11.87
N ASN A 184 -9.88 10.34 -11.16
CA ASN A 184 -10.64 11.02 -10.10
C ASN A 184 -11.35 10.04 -9.13
N PRO A 185 -10.58 9.13 -8.50
CA PRO A 185 -11.12 8.13 -7.59
C PRO A 185 -11.65 8.74 -6.29
#